data_AF-A0AAW2SGW4-F1
#
_entry.id   AF-A0AAW2SGW4-F1
#
_cell.length_a   1.000
_cell.length_b   1.000
_cell.length_c   1.000
_cell.angle_alpha   90.00
_cell.angle_beta   90.00
_cell.angle_gamma   90.00
#
_symmetry.space_group_name_H-M   'P 1'
#
loop_
_entity.id
_entity.type
_entity.pdbx_description
1 polymer ?
#
loop_
_entity_poly.entity_id
_entity_poly.type
_entity_poly.pdbx_seq_one_letter_code
_entity_poly.pdbx_strand_id
1 'polypeptide(L)' 'VVRDKRTGKTKGYGFVSFSNPTDLVGALKEMNGKYVGNRPIKLRKSTWTERTDAEALERQKNQSQKKTKLPKKSVLHK' A
#
# COMPACT_ATOMS: atom_id res chain seq x y z
N VAL A 1 -11.80 3.37 -4.90
CA VAL A 1 -12.09 4.37 -5.96
C VAL A 1 -12.96 5.49 -5.42
N VAL A 2 -12.64 6.74 -5.74
CA VAL A 2 -13.41 7.88 -5.23
C VAL A 2 -14.68 8.05 -6.06
N ARG A 3 -15.84 8.09 -5.39
CA ARG A 3 -17.16 8.28 -5.99
C ARG A 3 -17.78 9.59 -5.50
N ASP A 4 -18.60 10.18 -6.33
CA ASP A 4 -19.44 11.32 -5.96
C ASP A 4 -20.56 10.84 -5.02
N LYS A 5 -20.73 11.49 -3.86
CA LYS A 5 -21.67 11.05 -2.82
C LYS A 5 -23.14 11.21 -3.24
N ARG A 6 -23.44 12.15 -4.14
CA ARG A 6 -24.81 12.48 -4.57
C ARG A 6 -25.23 11.64 -5.78
N THR A 7 -24.32 11.43 -6.72
CA THR A 7 -24.62 10.76 -8.00
C THR A 7 -24.16 9.30 -8.07
N GLY A 8 -23.30 8.86 -7.15
CA GLY A 8 -22.71 7.52 -7.15
C GLY A 8 -21.67 7.26 -8.25
N LYS A 9 -21.50 8.19 -9.19
CA LYS A 9 -20.55 8.08 -10.31
C LYS A 9 -19.10 8.19 -9.82
N THR A 10 -18.18 7.50 -10.48
CA THR A 10 -16.74 7.55 -10.14
C THR A 10 -16.12 8.87 -10.59
N LYS A 11 -15.23 9.44 -9.76
CA LYS A 11 -14.47 10.66 -10.11
C LYS A 11 -13.27 10.41 -11.03
N GLY A 12 -13.04 9.18 -11.47
CA GLY A 12 -11.93 8.82 -12.36
C GLY A 12 -10.58 8.64 -11.68
N TYR A 13 -10.50 8.72 -10.35
CA TYR A 13 -9.28 8.48 -9.59
C TYR A 13 -9.53 7.67 -8.30
N GLY A 14 -8.45 7.16 -7.74
CA GLY A 14 -8.43 6.43 -6.47
C GLY A 14 -7.04 6.49 -5.85
N PHE A 15 -6.99 6.14 -4.57
CA PHE A 15 -5.74 6.00 -3.83
C PHE A 15 -5.56 4.54 -3.47
N VAL A 16 -4.31 4.07 -3.54
CA VAL A 16 -3.90 2.72 -3.16
C VAL A 16 -2.75 2.89 -2.18
N SER A 17 -2.86 2.28 -1.01
CA SER A 17 -1.80 2.20 -0.02
C SER A 17 -1.04 0.90 -0.18
N PHE A 18 0.26 0.98 -0.37
CA PHE A 18 1.13 -0.20 -0.39
C PHE A 18 1.70 -0.47 1.00
N SER A 19 1.96 -1.74 1.29
CA SER A 19 2.60 -2.16 2.53
C SER A 19 4.10 -1.90 2.55
N ASN A 20 4.71 -1.91 1.35
CA ASN A 20 6.15 -1.79 1.18
C ASN A 20 6.47 -0.74 0.11
N PRO A 21 7.55 0.04 0.29
CA PRO A 21 7.97 1.03 -0.71
C PRO A 21 8.45 0.37 -2.01
N THR A 22 8.99 -0.85 -1.94
CA THR A 22 9.42 -1.62 -3.11
C THR A 22 8.25 -1.95 -4.03
N ASP A 23 7.09 -2.32 -3.46
CA ASP A 23 5.89 -2.65 -4.23
C ASP A 23 5.33 -1.42 -4.95
N LEU A 24 5.43 -0.25 -4.33
CA LEU A 24 5.07 1.02 -4.98
C LEU A 24 5.94 1.28 -6.22
N VAL A 25 7.25 1.08 -6.13
CA VAL A 25 8.17 1.26 -7.26
C VAL A 25 7.89 0.24 -8.36
N GLY A 26 7.68 -1.04 -8.00
CA GLY A 26 7.30 -2.08 -8.95
C GLY A 26 6.00 -1.77 -9.67
N ALA A 27 4.96 -1.38 -8.94
CA ALA A 27 3.66 -1.02 -9.49
C ALA A 27 3.75 0.22 -10.40
N LEU A 28 4.53 1.24 -10.04
CA LEU A 28 4.74 2.41 -10.90
C LEU A 28 5.42 2.05 -12.23
N LYS A 29 6.34 1.08 -12.22
CA LYS A 29 7.05 0.65 -13.43
C LYS A 29 6.16 -0.24 -14.31
N GLU A 30 5.45 -1.18 -13.71
CA GLU A 30 4.74 -2.22 -14.45
C GLU A 30 3.32 -1.83 -14.84
N MET A 31 2.60 -1.16 -13.93
CA MET A 31 1.16 -0.89 -14.08
C MET A 31 0.85 0.47 -14.71
N ASN A 32 1.82 1.38 -14.76
CA ASN A 32 1.59 2.70 -15.35
C ASN A 32 1.41 2.58 -16.86
N GLY A 33 0.25 3.04 -17.35
CA GLY A 33 -0.15 2.91 -18.75
C GLY A 33 -0.78 1.55 -19.12
N LYS A 34 -0.85 0.60 -18.19
CA LYS A 34 -1.57 -0.67 -18.42
C LYS A 34 -3.08 -0.43 -18.47
N TYR A 35 -3.78 -1.28 -19.21
CA TYR A 35 -5.24 -1.26 -19.26
C TYR A 35 -5.81 -1.96 -18.03
N VAL A 36 -6.74 -1.30 -17.34
CA VAL A 36 -7.58 -1.90 -16.31
C VAL A 36 -9.03 -1.75 -16.75
N GLY A 37 -9.66 -2.87 -17.09
CA GLY A 37 -10.92 -2.87 -17.85
C GLY A 37 -10.70 -2.23 -19.22
N ASN A 38 -11.53 -1.24 -19.57
CA ASN A 38 -11.50 -0.58 -20.88
C ASN A 38 -10.69 0.73 -20.92
N ARG A 39 -9.93 1.06 -19.87
CA ARG A 39 -9.20 2.35 -19.78
C ARG A 39 -7.75 2.13 -19.32
N PRO A 40 -6.76 2.78 -19.95
CA PRO A 40 -5.39 2.79 -19.44
C PRO A 40 -5.33 3.61 -18.15
N ILE A 41 -4.58 3.10 -17.16
CA ILE A 41 -4.43 3.77 -15.87
C ILE A 41 -3.14 4.58 -15.81
N LYS A 42 -3.18 5.71 -15.10
CA LYS A 42 -2.00 6.53 -14.81
C LYS A 42 -1.75 6.50 -13.31
N LEU A 43 -0.56 6.08 -12.90
CA LEU A 43 -0.15 6.09 -11.50
C LEU A 43 0.70 7.32 -11.21
N ARG A 44 0.48 7.92 -10.04
CA ARG A 44 1.27 9.05 -9.51
C ARG A 44 1.41 8.89 -8.01
N LYS A 45 2.49 9.42 -7.43
CA LYS A 45 2.61 9.57 -5.98
C LYS A 45 1.52 10.53 -5.49
N SER A 46 0.92 10.21 -4.35
CA SER A 46 -0.06 11.09 -3.71
C SER A 46 0.59 12.39 -3.25
N THR A 47 -0.12 13.50 -3.40
CA THR A 47 0.27 14.81 -2.85
C THR A 47 -0.23 15.02 -1.41
N TRP A 48 -0.85 13.99 -0.82
CA TRP A 48 -1.48 14.08 0.50
C TRP A 48 -0.40 13.90 1.57
N THR A 49 0.10 15.02 2.09
CA THR A 49 1.23 15.08 3.04
C THR A 49 0.96 14.22 4.27
N GLU A 50 -0.21 14.37 4.90
CA GLU A 50 -0.57 13.71 6.17
C GLU A 50 -0.56 12.15 6.16
N ARG A 51 -0.66 11.48 4.99
CA ARG A 51 -0.45 10.00 4.88
C ARG A 51 0.90 9.64 4.30
N THR A 52 1.56 10.59 3.65
CA THR A 52 2.83 10.39 2.96
C THR A 52 4.00 10.72 3.89
N ASP A 53 3.74 11.41 5.01
CA ASP A 53 4.74 11.79 6.01
C ASP A 53 5.53 10.59 6.52
N ALA A 54 6.83 10.81 6.72
CA ALA A 54 7.82 9.82 7.13
C ALA A 54 7.40 9.02 8.38
N GLU A 55 6.54 9.58 9.23
CA GLU A 55 5.99 8.91 10.41
C GLU A 55 5.10 7.70 10.06
N ALA A 56 4.34 7.74 8.96
CA ALA A 56 3.56 6.60 8.49
C ALA A 56 4.48 5.48 7.96
N LEU A 57 5.58 5.85 7.29
CA LEU A 57 6.63 4.92 6.84
C LEU A 57 7.34 4.26 8.04
N GLU A 58 7.61 5.04 9.09
CA GLU A 58 8.28 4.60 10.32
C GLU A 58 7.40 3.68 11.18
N ARG A 59 6.10 3.98 11.30
CA ARG A 59 5.11 3.09 11.93
C ARG A 59 5.03 1.73 11.23
N GLN A 60 5.20 1.69 9.91
CA GLN A 60 5.22 0.45 9.13
C GLN A 60 6.52 -0.36 9.36
N LYS A 61 7.67 0.32 9.47
CA LYS A 61 8.97 -0.30 9.80
C LYS A 61 8.96 -0.94 11.20
N ASN A 62 8.31 -0.31 12.17
CA ASN A 62 8.19 -0.83 13.54
C ASN A 62 7.22 -2.03 13.65
N GLN A 63 6.23 -2.17 12.77
CA GLN A 63 5.36 -3.35 12.76
C GLN A 63 6.03 -4.61 12.20
N SER A 64 6.95 -4.49 11.24
CA SER A 64 7.68 -5.66 10.70
C SER A 64 8.70 -6.26 11.68
N GLN A 65 9.22 -5.50 12.65
CA GLN A 65 10.14 -6.04 13.67
C GLN A 65 9.44 -6.86 14.77
N LYS A 66 8.11 -6.73 14.95
CA LYS A 66 7.37 -7.49 15.98
C LYS A 66 6.95 -8.90 15.56
N LYS A 67 7.06 -9.28 14.28
CA LYS A 67 6.61 -10.59 13.76
C LYS A 67 7.69 -11.67 13.60
N THR A 68 8.89 -11.48 14.15
CA THR A 68 9.96 -12.51 14.14
C THR A 68 10.44 -12.85 15.55
N LYS A 69 9.56 -13.37 16.40
CA LYS A 69 10.01 -14.24 17.52
C LYS A 69 9.32 -15.59 17.36
N LEU A 70 10.01 -16.52 16.69
CA LEU A 70 9.64 -17.93 16.71
C LEU A 70 9.53 -18.39 18.18
N PRO A 71 8.50 -19.18 18.56
CA PRO A 71 8.45 -19.78 19.87
C PRO A 71 9.63 -20.76 20.01
N LYS A 72 10.48 -20.56 21.02
CA LYS A 72 11.55 -21.50 21.35
C LYS A 72 10.88 -22.84 21.72
N LYS A 73 11.19 -23.88 20.94
CA LYS A 73 10.70 -25.24 21.16
C LYS A 73 11.02 -25.68 22.60
N SER A 74 10.00 -26.19 23.27
CA SER A 74 10.09 -26.98 24.49
C SER A 74 10.98 -28.20 24.26
N VAL A 75 11.98 -28.41 25.11
CA VAL A 75 12.59 -29.73 25.30
C VAL A 75 12.60 -30.03 26.80
N LEU A 76 11.75 -30.99 27.16
CA LEU A 76 11.61 -31.60 28.48
C LEU A 76 12.65 -32.75 28.63
N HIS A 77 12.77 -33.25 29.86
CA HIS A 77 13.42 -34.49 30.36
C HIS A 77 14.90 -34.31 30.79
N LYS A 78 15.36 -34.78 31.95
CA LYS A 78 14.93 -35.88 32.85
C LYS A 78 15.27 -35.52 34.30
#